data_AF-A0A6S6SB87-F1
#
_entry.id   AF-A0A6S6SB87-F1
#
_cell.length_a   1.000
_cell.length_b   1.000
_cell.length_c   1.000
_cell.angle_alpha   90.00
_cell.angle_beta   90.00
_cell.angle_gamma   90.00
#
_symmetry.space_group_name_H-M   'P 1'
#
loop_
_entity.id
_entity.type
_entity.pdbx_description
1 polymer ?
#
loop_
_entity_poly.entity_id
_entity_poly.type
_entity_poly.pdbx_seq_one_letter_code
_entity_poly.pdbx_strand_id
1 'polypeptide(L)' 'DKIIELDAINAQVASRMAGGFKLYKKMNPVNQALMKVELERIIATENLSKNSFEIIDKILKD' A
#
# COMPACT_ATOMS: atom_id res chain seq x y z
N ASP A 1 3.90 -3.14 -7.51
CA ASP A 1 4.60 -2.20 -8.41
C ASP A 1 3.77 -1.00 -8.84
N LYS A 2 2.54 -1.16 -9.33
CA LYS A 2 1.81 -0.03 -9.94
C LYS A 2 1.61 1.20 -9.04
N ILE A 3 1.46 0.99 -7.73
CA ILE A 3 1.40 2.09 -6.76
C ILE A 3 2.69 2.92 -6.80
N ILE A 4 3.87 2.29 -6.82
CA ILE A 4 5.17 2.97 -6.84
C ILE A 4 5.31 3.82 -8.11
N GLU A 5 5.00 3.24 -9.28
CA GLU A 5 5.04 3.96 -10.55
C GLU A 5 4.09 5.16 -10.56
N LEU A 6 2.85 4.94 -10.11
CA LEU A 6 1.86 6.00 -10.07
C LEU A 6 2.18 7.05 -9.02
N ASP A 7 2.86 6.70 -7.94
CA ASP A 7 3.19 7.63 -6.87
C ASP A 7 4.20 8.67 -7.34
N ALA A 8 5.19 8.23 -8.12
CA ALA A 8 6.17 9.10 -8.76
C ALA A 8 5.55 10.08 -9.78
N ILE A 9 4.43 9.72 -10.41
CA ILE A 9 3.72 10.54 -11.40
C ILE A 9 2.64 11.41 -10.73
N ASN A 10 1.85 10.82 -9.84
CA ASN A 10 0.71 11.40 -9.16
C ASN A 10 0.35 10.63 -7.88
N ALA A 11 0.94 11.08 -6.77
CA ALA A 11 0.67 10.59 -5.42
C ALA A 11 -0.82 10.43 -5.07
N GLN A 12 -1.71 11.32 -5.52
CA GLN A 12 -3.15 11.21 -5.20
C GLN A 12 -3.79 9.98 -5.85
N VAL A 13 -3.40 9.66 -7.08
CA VAL A 13 -3.91 8.47 -7.79
C VAL A 13 -3.36 7.20 -7.13
N ALA A 14 -2.06 7.18 -6.82
CA ALA A 14 -1.43 6.06 -6.12
C ALA A 14 -2.08 5.80 -4.76
N SER A 15 -2.33 6.85 -3.98
CA SER A 15 -3.01 6.77 -2.69
C SER A 15 -4.45 6.23 -2.79
N ARG A 16 -5.22 6.64 -3.81
CA ARG A 16 -6.55 6.06 -4.07
C ARG A 16 -6.47 4.57 -4.41
N MET A 17 -5.49 4.17 -5.23
CA MET A 17 -5.25 2.77 -5.55
C MET A 17 -4.85 1.95 -4.31
N ALA A 18 -3.96 2.48 -3.46
CA ALA A 18 -3.57 1.88 -2.19
C ALA A 18 -4.79 1.64 -1.28
N GLY A 19 -5.77 2.55 -1.30
CA GLY A 19 -7.03 2.40 -0.59
C GLY A 19 -7.85 1.16 -0.96
N GLY A 20 -7.60 0.53 -2.11
CA GLY A 20 -8.22 -0.75 -2.50
C GLY A 20 -7.81 -1.92 -1.59
N PHE A 21 -6.70 -1.80 -0.87
CA PHE A 21 -6.19 -2.84 0.03
C PHE A 21 -6.76 -2.77 1.45
N LYS A 22 -7.75 -1.90 1.72
CA LYS A 22 -8.44 -1.80 3.03
C LYS A 22 -9.10 -3.11 3.49
N LEU A 23 -9.34 -4.06 2.60
CA LEU A 23 -9.88 -5.39 2.94
C LEU A 23 -8.81 -6.33 3.53
N TYR A 24 -7.56 -5.89 3.68
CA TYR A 24 -6.43 -6.65 4.23
C TYR A 24 -6.80 -7.50 5.46
N LYS A 25 -7.42 -6.90 6.47
CA LYS A 25 -7.87 -7.59 7.69
C LYS A 25 -8.86 -8.73 7.49
N LYS A 26 -9.65 -8.65 6.41
CA LYS A 26 -10.74 -9.58 6.13
C LYS A 26 -10.29 -10.74 5.25
N MET A 27 -9.03 -10.72 4.80
CA MET A 27 -8.45 -11.80 4.01
C MET A 27 -8.22 -13.03 4.89
N ASN A 28 -8.25 -14.21 4.27
CA ASN A 28 -7.74 -15.41 4.93
C ASN A 28 -6.22 -15.28 5.21
N PRO A 29 -5.65 -16.09 6.13
CA PRO A 29 -4.25 -15.94 6.54
C PRO A 29 -3.24 -16.02 5.39
N VAL A 30 -3.48 -16.86 4.39
CA VAL A 30 -2.58 -17.03 3.23
C VAL A 30 -2.53 -15.75 2.40
N ASN A 31 -3.70 -15.22 2.02
CA ASN A 31 -3.80 -14.00 1.23
C ASN A 31 -3.34 -12.77 2.01
N GLN A 32 -3.61 -12.73 3.31
CA GLN A 32 -3.13 -11.65 4.17
C GLN A 32 -1.60 -11.64 4.21
N ALA A 33 -0.95 -12.78 4.38
CA ALA A 33 0.51 -12.88 4.40
C ALA A 33 1.13 -12.42 3.07
N LEU A 34 0.58 -12.87 1.92
CA LEU A 34 1.06 -12.44 0.61
C LEU A 34 0.92 -10.93 0.40
N MET A 35 -0.22 -10.37 0.79
CA MET A 35 -0.47 -8.95 0.64
C MET A 35 0.39 -8.11 1.59
N LYS A 36 0.65 -8.60 2.80
CA LYS A 36 1.53 -7.96 3.78
C LYS A 36 2.92 -7.73 3.18
N VAL A 37 3.51 -8.77 2.58
CA VAL A 37 4.85 -8.70 1.96
C VAL A 37 4.90 -7.60 0.90
N GLU A 38 3.90 -7.51 0.03
CA GLU A 38 3.87 -6.49 -1.02
C GLU A 38 3.62 -5.08 -0.46
N LEU A 39 2.76 -4.92 0.55
CA LEU A 39 2.52 -3.62 1.18
C LEU A 39 3.77 -3.13 1.95
N GLU A 40 4.47 -4.03 2.64
CA GLU A 40 5.75 -3.74 3.31
C GLU A 40 6.85 -3.39 2.29
N ARG A 41 6.86 -4.02 1.12
CA ARG A 41 7.77 -3.66 0.03
C ARG A 41 7.47 -2.26 -0.52
N ILE A 42 6.19 -1.92 -0.70
CA ILE A 42 5.80 -0.59 -1.20
C ILE A 42 6.16 0.49 -0.18
N ILE A 43 5.86 0.29 1.11
CA ILE A 43 6.14 1.29 2.15
C ILE A 43 7.64 1.55 2.34
N ALA A 44 8.48 0.55 2.06
CA ALA A 44 9.94 0.66 2.09
C ALA A 44 10.54 1.33 0.84
N THR A 45 9.71 1.74 -0.13
CA THR A 45 10.20 2.41 -1.35
C THR A 45 10.72 3.80 -1.02
N GLU A 46 11.96 4.08 -1.44
CA GLU A 46 12.55 5.41 -1.29
C GLU A 46 11.73 6.46 -2.04
N ASN A 47 11.58 7.64 -1.44
CA ASN A 47 10.79 8.75 -1.98
C ASN A 47 9.29 8.46 -2.18
N LEU A 48 8.73 7.43 -1.53
CA LEU A 48 7.29 7.23 -1.49
C LEU A 48 6.62 8.48 -0.89
N SER A 49 5.58 8.96 -1.55
CA SER A 49 4.86 10.14 -1.10
C SER A 49 4.24 9.90 0.28
N LYS A 50 4.19 10.98 1.07
CA LYS A 50 3.60 10.95 2.42
C LYS A 50 2.17 10.39 2.42
N ASN A 51 1.35 10.74 1.43
CA ASN A 51 -0.05 10.31 1.38
C ASN A 51 -0.17 8.79 1.12
N SER A 52 0.65 8.24 0.22
CA SER A 52 0.67 6.80 -0.05
C SER A 52 1.26 6.03 1.13
N PHE A 53 2.31 6.56 1.76
CA PHE A 53 2.88 6.01 3.00
C PHE A 53 1.81 5.91 4.10
N GLU A 54 1.12 7.00 4.41
CA GLU A 54 0.12 7.03 5.50
C GLU A 54 -1.02 6.05 5.29
N ILE A 55 -1.52 5.91 4.05
CA ILE A 55 -2.59 4.95 3.74
C ILE A 55 -2.10 3.52 3.93
N ILE A 56 -0.91 3.18 3.42
CA ILE A 56 -0.37 1.82 3.49
C ILE A 56 0.03 1.46 4.93
N ASP A 57 0.66 2.38 5.66
CA ASP A 57 0.99 2.24 7.08
C ASP A 57 -0.26 1.95 7.91
N LYS A 58 -1.34 2.68 7.65
CA LYS A 58 -2.63 2.44 8.31
C LYS A 58 -3.19 1.05 8.00
N ILE A 59 -3.15 0.62 6.74
CA ILE A 59 -3.64 -0.70 6.33
C ILE A 59 -2.84 -1.83 7.02
N LEU A 60 -1.53 -1.65 7.21
CA LEU A 60 -0.66 -2.64 7.85
C LEU A 60 -0.79 -2.68 9.39
N LYS A 61 -1.03 -1.52 10.02
CA LYS A 61 -1.16 -1.38 11.48
C LYS A 61 -2.53 -1.70 12.01
N ASP A 62 -3.55 -1.43 11.21
CA ASP A 62 -4.88 -1.94 11.48
C ASP A 62 -4.75 -3.48 11.49
#